data_AF-A0A1M5RJM8-F1
#
_entry.id   AF-A0A1M5RJM8-F1
#
_cell.length_a   1.000
_cell.length_b   1.000
_cell.length_c   1.000
_cell.angle_alpha   90.00
_cell.angle_beta   90.00
_cell.angle_gamma   90.00
#
_symmetry.space_group_name_H-M   'P 1'
#
loop_
_entity.id
_entity.type
_entity.pdbx_description
1 polymer ?
#
loop_
_entity_poly.entity_id
_entity_poly.type
_entity_poly.pdbx_seq_one_letter_code
_entity_poly.pdbx_strand_id
1 'polypeptide(L)'
;MNLKKKIAEKEEARLGKQVKAMNAKSAEKPAQEKKRDRKKKTATTEESSAVVSEMEKTQTEFIPNFWTHPGKESSVKIPDQSAKADCGKPQLSLVPTKILEAIARVREYGNRKYKSKDNWKTVEIERYRDAAFRHWAQYIDDPKSCDEESGLPHLWHVACNISFLVSLEDNNAD
;
A
#
# COMPACT_ATOMS: atom_id res chain seq x y z
N MET A 1 -24.06 -56.51 3.06
CA MET A 1 -23.73 -55.12 3.46
C MET A 1 -22.77 -54.53 2.44
N ASN A 2 -23.19 -53.47 1.73
CA ASN A 2 -22.55 -52.98 0.49
C ASN A 2 -21.18 -52.31 0.77
N LEU A 3 -20.16 -52.64 -0.03
CA LEU A 3 -18.77 -52.17 0.10
C LEU A 3 -18.66 -50.63 0.20
N LYS A 4 -19.57 -49.90 -0.46
CA LYS A 4 -19.66 -48.44 -0.39
C LYS A 4 -19.95 -47.91 1.02
N LYS A 5 -20.74 -48.63 1.83
CA LYS A 5 -21.07 -48.23 3.21
C LYS A 5 -19.86 -48.36 4.14
N LYS A 6 -19.05 -49.42 3.97
CA LYS A 6 -17.82 -49.63 4.74
C LYS A 6 -16.75 -48.56 4.44
N ILE A 7 -16.71 -48.04 3.22
CA ILE A 7 -15.78 -46.97 2.83
C ILE A 7 -16.20 -45.65 3.48
N ALA A 8 -17.49 -45.30 3.42
CA ALA A 8 -18.01 -44.09 4.04
C ALA A 8 -17.80 -44.05 5.57
N GLU A 9 -18.09 -45.15 6.27
CA GLU A 9 -17.87 -45.26 7.73
C GLU A 9 -16.38 -45.13 8.10
N LYS A 10 -15.46 -45.58 7.23
CA LYS A 10 -14.01 -45.47 7.44
C LYS A 10 -13.49 -44.05 7.21
N GLU A 11 -14.10 -43.30 6.28
CA GLU A 11 -13.75 -41.89 6.05
C GLU A 11 -14.29 -40.97 7.15
N GLU A 12 -15.53 -41.17 7.63
CA GLU A 12 -16.05 -40.42 8.77
C GLU A 12 -15.20 -40.62 10.04
N ALA A 13 -14.78 -41.86 10.31
CA ALA A 13 -13.89 -42.15 11.44
C ALA A 13 -12.50 -41.48 11.30
N ARG A 14 -12.01 -41.31 10.06
CA ARG A 14 -10.74 -40.63 9.78
C ARG A 14 -10.87 -39.11 9.97
N LEU A 15 -11.94 -38.51 9.46
CA LEU A 15 -12.26 -37.09 9.64
C LEU A 15 -12.46 -36.73 11.11
N GLY A 16 -13.19 -37.56 11.87
CA GLY A 16 -13.40 -37.36 13.31
C GLY A 16 -12.10 -37.35 14.12
N LYS A 17 -11.13 -38.20 13.77
CA LYS A 17 -9.79 -38.19 14.40
C LYS A 17 -8.97 -36.95 14.05
N GLN A 18 -9.10 -36.44 12.82
CA GLN A 18 -8.38 -35.25 12.36
C GLN A 18 -8.86 -33.97 13.07
N VAL A 19 -10.19 -33.79 13.21
CA VAL A 19 -10.78 -32.64 13.90
C VAL A 19 -10.40 -32.63 15.38
N LYS A 20 -10.38 -33.80 16.04
CA LYS A 20 -10.00 -33.92 17.45
C LYS A 20 -8.52 -33.57 17.70
N ALA A 21 -7.64 -33.88 16.74
CA ALA A 21 -6.22 -33.50 16.80
C ALA A 21 -5.99 -32.00 16.57
N MET A 22 -6.79 -31.35 15.71
CA MET A 22 -6.74 -29.90 15.50
C MET A 22 -7.18 -29.11 16.75
N ASN A 23 -8.26 -29.55 17.41
CA ASN A 23 -8.75 -28.86 18.61
C ASN A 23 -7.81 -29.00 19.81
N ALA A 24 -7.10 -30.13 19.94
CA ALA A 24 -6.09 -30.30 20.99
C ALA A 24 -4.88 -29.35 20.83
N LYS A 25 -4.45 -29.07 19.60
CA LYS A 25 -3.33 -28.15 19.31
C LYS A 25 -3.65 -26.68 19.61
N SER A 26 -4.93 -26.30 19.64
CA SER A 26 -5.34 -24.92 19.93
C SER A 26 -5.37 -24.59 21.43
N ALA A 27 -5.25 -25.58 22.31
CA ALA A 27 -5.32 -25.40 23.77
C ALA A 27 -3.96 -25.16 24.46
N GLU A 28 -2.83 -25.37 23.78
CA GLU A 28 -1.48 -25.29 24.40
C GLU A 28 -0.79 -23.92 24.31
N LYS A 29 -1.39 -22.91 23.67
CA LYS A 29 -0.73 -21.61 23.43
C LYS A 29 -0.73 -20.54 24.55
N PRO A 30 -1.44 -20.61 25.69
CA PRO A 30 -1.52 -19.43 26.57
C PRO A 30 -0.42 -19.31 27.64
N ALA A 31 0.48 -20.29 27.78
CA ALA A 31 1.44 -20.34 28.91
C ALA A 31 2.86 -19.82 28.60
N GLN A 32 3.28 -19.76 27.33
CA GLN A 32 4.63 -19.31 26.96
C GLN A 32 4.74 -17.81 26.62
N GLU A 33 3.63 -17.15 26.29
CA GLU A 33 3.58 -15.71 25.95
C GLU A 33 3.95 -14.83 27.17
N LYS A 34 3.41 -15.13 28.36
CA LYS A 34 3.52 -14.27 29.55
C LYS A 34 4.93 -14.16 30.16
N LYS A 35 5.85 -15.09 29.86
CA LYS A 35 7.25 -15.02 30.35
C LYS A 35 8.17 -14.21 29.43
N ARG A 36 7.83 -14.02 28.16
CA ARG A 36 8.62 -13.21 27.21
C ARG A 36 8.42 -11.70 27.43
N ASP A 37 7.21 -11.30 27.80
CA ASP A 37 6.86 -9.87 27.95
C ASP A 37 7.56 -9.18 29.12
N ARG A 38 7.87 -9.92 30.20
CA ARG A 38 8.52 -9.33 31.39
C ARG A 38 10.02 -9.10 31.20
N LYS A 39 10.69 -9.90 30.36
CA LYS A 39 12.13 -9.76 30.07
C LYS A 39 12.41 -8.70 29.01
N LYS A 40 11.44 -8.43 28.11
CA LYS A 40 11.54 -7.36 27.11
C LYS A 40 11.44 -5.96 27.71
N LYS A 41 10.61 -5.75 28.74
CA LYS A 41 10.36 -4.40 29.30
C LYS A 41 11.54 -3.76 30.05
N THR A 42 12.49 -4.55 30.55
CA THR A 42 13.64 -4.03 31.32
C THR A 42 14.89 -3.80 30.47
N ALA A 43 14.98 -4.37 29.26
CA ALA A 43 16.10 -4.13 28.34
C ALA A 43 15.86 -2.90 27.43
N THR A 44 14.60 -2.51 27.23
CA THR A 44 14.22 -1.49 26.24
C THR A 44 14.47 -0.04 26.66
N THR A 45 14.80 0.26 27.93
CA THR A 45 14.92 1.66 28.38
C THR A 45 16.35 2.20 28.25
N GLU A 46 17.37 1.36 28.38
CA GLU A 46 18.78 1.79 28.28
C GLU A 46 19.31 1.68 26.83
N GLU A 47 18.90 0.68 26.06
CA GLU A 47 19.24 0.60 24.62
C GLU A 47 18.58 1.73 23.82
N SER A 48 17.35 2.16 24.15
CA SER A 48 16.66 3.22 23.41
C SER A 48 17.34 4.60 23.53
N SER A 49 18.02 4.87 24.65
CA SER A 49 18.74 6.13 24.85
C SER A 49 20.01 6.21 23.98
N ALA A 50 20.76 5.11 23.91
CA ALA A 50 21.97 5.03 23.10
C ALA A 50 21.64 5.01 21.59
N VAL A 51 20.62 4.26 21.19
CA VAL A 51 20.20 4.10 19.79
C VAL A 51 19.64 5.41 19.22
N VAL A 52 18.94 6.23 20.00
CA VAL A 52 18.47 7.55 19.55
C VAL A 52 19.66 8.51 19.32
N SER A 53 20.68 8.47 20.18
CA SER A 53 21.87 9.33 20.01
C SER A 53 22.81 8.89 18.87
N GLU A 54 22.79 7.60 18.51
CA GLU A 54 23.53 7.03 17.38
C GLU A 54 22.75 7.21 16.05
N MET A 55 21.41 7.18 16.08
CA MET A 55 20.54 7.44 14.92
C MET A 55 20.55 8.91 14.48
N GLU A 56 20.66 9.87 15.40
CA GLU A 56 20.80 11.29 15.05
C GLU A 56 22.14 11.62 14.35
N LYS A 57 23.17 10.78 14.55
CA LYS A 57 24.47 10.94 13.86
C LYS A 57 24.52 10.28 12.47
N THR A 58 23.60 9.37 12.16
CA THR A 58 23.55 8.64 10.88
C THR A 58 22.46 9.14 9.94
N GLN A 59 21.67 10.14 10.34
CA GLN A 59 20.60 10.74 9.53
C GLN A 59 21.10 11.60 8.34
N THR A 60 22.38 11.49 7.97
CA THR A 60 22.98 12.23 6.85
C THR A 60 23.27 11.38 5.60
N GLU A 61 23.04 10.06 5.60
CA GLU A 61 23.50 9.20 4.48
C GLU A 61 22.44 8.33 3.78
N PHE A 62 21.14 8.65 3.86
CA PHE A 62 20.18 8.01 2.96
C PHE A 62 19.17 8.98 2.37
N ILE A 63 19.66 9.79 1.44
CA ILE A 63 18.83 10.28 0.34
C ILE A 63 18.88 9.15 -0.71
N PRO A 64 17.82 8.36 -0.94
CA PRO A 64 17.84 7.38 -2.01
C PRO A 64 18.08 8.13 -3.32
N ASN A 65 19.30 7.95 -3.85
CA ASN A 65 19.75 8.46 -5.13
C ASN A 65 18.97 7.76 -6.24
N PHE A 66 17.75 8.21 -6.50
CA PHE A 66 16.95 7.69 -7.61
C PHE A 66 17.33 8.35 -8.96
N TRP A 67 18.07 9.47 -8.94
CA TRP A 67 18.43 10.24 -10.16
C TRP A 67 19.81 10.92 -10.12
N THR A 68 20.81 10.40 -9.41
CA THR A 68 22.18 10.96 -9.55
C THR A 68 22.85 10.39 -10.80
N HIS A 69 23.03 11.25 -11.81
CA HIS A 69 23.96 10.97 -12.89
C HIS A 69 25.37 10.90 -12.31
N PRO A 70 26.17 9.86 -12.60
CA PRO A 70 27.55 9.80 -12.13
C PRO A 70 28.35 10.89 -12.84
N GLY A 71 28.71 11.99 -12.13
CA GLY A 71 29.70 12.93 -12.64
C GLY A 71 29.50 14.43 -12.39
N LYS A 72 28.55 14.88 -11.57
CA LYS A 72 28.53 16.28 -11.10
C LYS A 72 28.30 16.36 -9.61
N GLU A 73 29.38 16.50 -8.85
CA GLU A 73 29.34 17.06 -7.50
C GLU A 73 28.91 18.53 -7.62
N SER A 74 27.60 18.77 -7.65
CA SER A 74 27.08 20.10 -7.37
C SER A 74 27.13 20.29 -5.86
N SER A 75 27.92 21.26 -5.40
CA SER A 75 27.89 21.73 -4.01
C SER A 75 26.54 22.39 -3.72
N VAL A 76 25.50 21.58 -3.47
CA VAL A 76 24.17 22.07 -3.11
C VAL A 76 24.25 22.61 -1.69
N LYS A 77 24.11 23.94 -1.54
CA LYS A 77 23.98 24.57 -0.22
C LYS A 77 22.66 24.13 0.41
N ILE A 78 22.72 23.40 1.52
CA ILE A 78 21.54 23.01 2.29
C ILE A 78 21.03 24.27 3.03
N PRO A 79 19.77 24.68 2.87
CA PRO A 79 19.22 25.84 3.56
C PRO A 79 19.10 25.59 5.07
N ASP A 80 19.25 26.64 5.88
CA ASP A 80 19.06 26.55 7.34
C ASP A 80 17.67 26.02 7.70
N GLN A 81 17.63 24.90 8.44
CA GLN A 81 16.42 24.17 8.80
C GLN A 81 15.85 24.59 10.16
N SER A 82 16.51 25.51 10.89
CA SER A 82 16.13 25.92 12.25
C SER A 82 14.74 26.57 12.31
N ALA A 83 14.38 27.39 11.30
CA ALA A 83 13.08 28.04 11.21
C ALA A 83 12.04 27.23 10.42
N LYS A 84 12.48 26.40 9.46
CA LYS A 84 11.62 25.56 8.64
C LYS A 84 12.36 24.31 8.15
N ALA A 85 12.00 23.16 8.72
CA ALA A 85 12.54 21.87 8.32
C ALA A 85 11.83 21.34 7.06
N ASP A 86 12.23 21.77 5.87
CA ASP A 86 11.69 21.31 4.57
C ASP A 86 12.69 20.62 3.64
N CYS A 87 13.96 20.49 4.05
CA CYS A 87 14.94 19.65 3.37
C CYS A 87 14.45 18.20 3.28
N GLY A 88 14.53 17.63 2.07
CA GLY A 88 14.06 16.27 1.77
C GLY A 88 12.55 16.13 1.57
N LYS A 89 11.74 17.18 1.81
CA LYS A 89 10.30 17.14 1.52
C LYS A 89 10.03 17.37 0.02
N PRO A 90 9.06 16.67 -0.59
CA PRO A 90 8.70 16.91 -1.99
C PRO A 90 8.26 18.36 -2.24
N GLN A 91 8.81 18.98 -3.28
CA GLN A 91 8.40 20.30 -3.72
C GLN A 91 7.16 20.20 -4.62
N LEU A 92 5.96 20.22 -4.02
CA LEU A 92 4.69 20.03 -4.74
C LEU A 92 4.45 21.04 -5.87
N SER A 93 5.06 22.23 -5.80
CA SER A 93 4.97 23.24 -6.86
C SER A 93 5.63 22.82 -8.19
N LEU A 94 6.43 21.75 -8.20
CA LEU A 94 7.00 21.19 -9.43
C LEU A 94 5.99 20.38 -10.24
N VAL A 95 4.87 19.98 -9.63
CA VAL A 95 3.83 19.19 -10.30
C VAL A 95 2.92 20.14 -11.10
N PRO A 96 2.72 19.91 -12.41
CA PRO A 96 1.75 20.68 -13.18
C PRO A 96 0.34 20.55 -12.57
N THR A 97 -0.23 21.65 -12.10
CA THR A 97 -1.49 21.64 -11.34
C THR A 97 -2.69 21.11 -12.13
N LYS A 98 -2.61 21.08 -13.47
CA LYS A 98 -3.66 20.55 -14.33
C LYS A 98 -4.00 19.10 -14.03
N ILE A 99 -3.04 18.29 -13.56
CA ILE A 99 -3.30 16.90 -13.16
C ILE A 99 -4.26 16.81 -11.96
N LEU A 100 -4.17 17.75 -11.02
CA LEU A 100 -5.05 17.81 -9.86
C LEU A 100 -6.49 18.08 -10.30
N GLU A 101 -6.69 19.02 -11.23
CA GLU A 101 -8.00 19.31 -11.80
C GLU A 101 -8.55 18.10 -12.57
N ALA A 102 -7.73 17.45 -13.41
CA ALA A 102 -8.13 16.28 -14.18
C ALA A 102 -8.65 15.14 -13.28
N ILE A 103 -7.88 14.80 -12.23
CA ILE A 103 -8.27 13.79 -11.25
C ILE A 103 -9.54 14.23 -10.51
N ALA A 104 -9.62 15.49 -10.07
CA ALA A 104 -10.79 16.01 -9.36
C ALA A 104 -12.08 15.90 -10.20
N ARG A 105 -12.05 16.21 -11.49
CA ARG A 105 -13.23 16.09 -12.37
C ARG A 105 -13.70 14.65 -12.54
N VAL A 106 -12.78 13.70 -12.71
CA VAL A 106 -13.10 12.27 -12.78
C VAL A 106 -13.69 11.79 -11.43
N ARG A 107 -13.12 12.26 -10.32
CA ARG A 107 -13.63 11.99 -8.96
C ARG A 107 -15.03 12.53 -8.74
N GLU A 108 -15.32 13.75 -9.17
CA GLU A 108 -16.66 14.34 -9.08
C GLU A 108 -17.67 13.53 -9.87
N TYR A 109 -17.31 13.08 -11.09
CA TYR A 109 -18.14 12.18 -11.86
C TYR A 109 -18.41 10.86 -11.11
N GLY A 110 -17.36 10.20 -10.62
CA GLY A 110 -17.48 8.97 -9.84
C GLY A 110 -18.33 9.14 -8.59
N ASN A 111 -18.16 10.24 -7.85
CA ASN A 111 -18.95 10.56 -6.66
C ASN A 111 -20.42 10.80 -7.01
N ARG A 112 -20.72 11.46 -8.14
CA ARG A 112 -22.10 11.64 -8.61
C ARG A 112 -22.74 10.30 -8.99
N LYS A 113 -21.98 9.38 -9.60
CA LYS A 113 -22.44 8.05 -10.02
C LYS A 113 -22.66 7.12 -8.84
N TYR A 114 -21.66 6.96 -7.98
CA TYR A 114 -21.63 5.98 -6.88
C TYR A 114 -22.08 6.54 -5.52
N LYS A 115 -22.42 7.83 -5.44
CA LYS A 115 -22.93 8.52 -4.23
C LYS A 115 -22.03 8.40 -3.00
N SER A 116 -20.75 8.14 -3.18
CA SER A 116 -19.80 7.98 -2.09
C SER A 116 -18.42 8.51 -2.48
N LYS A 117 -17.79 9.26 -1.57
CA LYS A 117 -16.43 9.80 -1.73
C LYS A 117 -15.35 8.76 -1.50
N ASP A 118 -15.66 7.68 -0.77
CA ASP A 118 -14.69 6.70 -0.31
C ASP A 118 -14.89 5.30 -0.92
N ASN A 119 -15.91 5.10 -1.75
CA ASN A 119 -16.16 3.82 -2.41
C ASN A 119 -15.00 3.31 -3.28
N TRP A 120 -14.08 4.18 -3.67
CA TRP A 120 -12.89 3.78 -4.41
C TRP A 120 -11.90 2.96 -3.55
N LYS A 121 -11.93 3.09 -2.22
CA LYS A 121 -11.05 2.37 -1.30
C LYS A 121 -11.44 0.90 -1.13
N THR A 122 -12.66 0.52 -1.54
CA THR A 122 -13.22 -0.82 -1.39
C THR A 122 -13.13 -1.65 -2.67
N VAL A 123 -12.52 -1.09 -3.72
CA VAL A 123 -12.37 -1.76 -5.02
C VAL A 123 -10.99 -2.43 -5.08
N GLU A 124 -10.97 -3.69 -5.51
CA GLU A 124 -9.75 -4.47 -5.70
C GLU A 124 -8.72 -3.78 -6.63
N ILE A 125 -7.44 -3.88 -6.28
CA ILE A 125 -6.32 -3.25 -7.00
C ILE A 125 -6.30 -3.66 -8.48
N GLU A 126 -6.48 -4.94 -8.78
CA GLU A 126 -6.47 -5.47 -10.15
C GLU A 126 -7.53 -4.79 -11.03
N ARG A 127 -8.68 -4.42 -10.46
CA ARG A 127 -9.72 -3.72 -11.22
C ARG A 127 -9.30 -2.32 -11.63
N TYR A 128 -8.48 -1.65 -10.81
CA TYR A 128 -7.89 -0.36 -11.17
C TYR A 128 -6.75 -0.50 -12.18
N ARG A 129 -5.95 -1.57 -12.13
CA ARG A 129 -4.94 -1.87 -13.16
C ARG A 129 -5.62 -2.07 -14.52
N ASP A 130 -6.67 -2.89 -14.57
CA ASP A 130 -7.42 -3.15 -15.80
C ASP A 130 -8.13 -1.89 -16.33
N ALA A 131 -8.72 -1.08 -15.43
CA ALA A 131 -9.35 0.18 -15.81
C ALA A 131 -8.35 1.20 -16.37
N ALA A 132 -7.20 1.34 -15.71
CA ALA A 132 -6.10 2.18 -16.21
C ALA A 132 -5.64 1.70 -17.59
N PHE A 133 -5.46 0.39 -17.77
CA PHE A 133 -5.00 -0.18 -19.04
C PHE A 133 -6.00 0.06 -20.18
N ARG A 134 -7.31 -0.11 -19.95
CA ARG A 134 -8.33 0.19 -20.98
C ARG A 134 -8.31 1.65 -21.41
N HIS A 135 -8.24 2.59 -20.47
CA HIS A 135 -8.17 4.02 -20.82
C HIS A 135 -6.82 4.40 -21.43
N TRP A 136 -5.73 3.72 -21.03
CA TRP A 136 -4.43 3.92 -21.64
C TRP A 136 -4.41 3.48 -23.09
N ALA A 137 -4.97 2.30 -23.41
CA ALA A 137 -5.09 1.83 -24.78
C ALA A 137 -5.83 2.83 -25.67
N GLN A 138 -7.00 3.31 -25.22
CA GLN A 138 -7.78 4.32 -25.97
C GLN A 138 -7.02 5.64 -26.15
N TYR A 139 -6.26 6.07 -25.15
CA TYR A 139 -5.42 7.27 -25.26
C TYR A 139 -4.28 7.11 -26.27
N ILE A 140 -3.67 5.92 -26.34
CA ILE A 140 -2.62 5.62 -27.32
C ILE A 140 -3.20 5.64 -28.75
N ASP A 141 -4.39 5.08 -28.94
CA ASP A 141 -5.04 5.06 -30.25
C ASP A 141 -5.50 6.45 -30.70
N ASP A 142 -6.09 7.25 -29.80
CA ASP A 142 -6.42 8.65 -30.04
C ASP A 142 -6.22 9.51 -28.77
N PRO A 143 -5.17 10.35 -28.71
CA PRO A 143 -4.91 11.21 -27.56
C PRO A 143 -6.01 12.23 -27.22
N LYS A 144 -6.93 12.49 -28.14
CA LYS A 144 -8.05 13.43 -27.95
C LYS A 144 -9.37 12.73 -27.62
N SER A 145 -9.39 11.40 -27.60
CA SER A 145 -10.60 10.65 -27.32
C SER A 145 -11.05 10.79 -25.85
N CYS A 146 -12.36 10.71 -25.67
CA CYS A 146 -13.03 10.82 -24.38
C CYS A 146 -13.78 9.53 -24.07
N ASP A 147 -13.88 9.24 -22.77
CA ASP A 147 -14.72 8.17 -22.26
C ASP A 147 -16.20 8.47 -22.51
N GLU A 148 -16.91 7.53 -23.14
CA GLU A 148 -18.32 7.70 -23.54
C GLU A 148 -19.24 7.93 -22.35
N GLU A 149 -18.95 7.33 -21.20
CA GLU A 149 -19.82 7.38 -20.03
C GLU A 149 -19.73 8.73 -19.29
N SER A 150 -18.52 9.29 -19.21
CA SER A 150 -18.25 10.51 -18.46
C SER A 150 -18.08 11.75 -19.33
N GLY A 151 -17.80 11.58 -20.62
CA GLY A 151 -17.42 12.65 -21.55
C GLY A 151 -16.04 13.26 -21.25
N LEU A 152 -15.25 12.66 -20.37
CA LEU A 152 -13.93 13.18 -19.96
C LEU A 152 -12.79 12.49 -20.73
N PRO A 153 -11.64 13.17 -20.95
CA PRO A 153 -10.50 12.60 -21.66
C PRO A 153 -10.02 11.30 -21.02
N HIS A 154 -9.70 10.29 -21.83
CA HIS A 154 -9.20 9.01 -21.32
C HIS A 154 -7.92 9.16 -20.49
N LEU A 155 -7.03 10.08 -20.86
CA LEU A 155 -5.82 10.37 -20.08
C LEU A 155 -6.13 10.83 -18.64
N TRP A 156 -7.26 11.53 -18.42
CA TRP A 156 -7.66 11.95 -17.07
C TRP A 156 -8.10 10.74 -16.23
N HIS A 157 -8.79 9.80 -16.85
CA HIS A 157 -9.14 8.53 -16.20
C HIS A 157 -7.89 7.70 -15.89
N VAL A 158 -6.90 7.65 -16.78
CA VAL A 158 -5.61 7.02 -16.47
C VAL A 158 -5.00 7.66 -15.23
N ALA A 159 -4.83 8.99 -15.21
CA ALA A 159 -4.26 9.69 -14.07
C ALA A 159 -5.02 9.41 -12.76
N CYS A 160 -6.36 9.39 -12.81
CA CYS A 160 -7.19 9.08 -11.65
C CYS A 160 -6.99 7.63 -11.17
N ASN A 161 -7.00 6.64 -12.07
CA ASN A 161 -6.79 5.24 -11.70
C ASN A 161 -5.38 5.01 -11.14
N ILE A 162 -4.34 5.61 -11.74
CA ILE A 162 -2.98 5.56 -11.20
C ILE A 162 -2.93 6.18 -9.79
N SER A 163 -3.63 7.29 -9.54
CA SER A 163 -3.66 7.88 -8.21
C SER A 163 -4.29 6.96 -7.15
N PHE A 164 -5.28 6.15 -7.54
CA PHE A 164 -5.84 5.13 -6.65
C PHE A 164 -4.88 4.00 -6.39
N LEU A 165 -4.20 3.50 -7.43
CA LEU A 165 -3.19 2.46 -7.29
C LEU A 165 -2.06 2.91 -6.37
N VAL A 166 -1.49 4.10 -6.58
CA VAL A 166 -0.46 4.66 -5.69
C VAL A 166 -0.95 4.69 -4.24
N SER A 167 -2.19 5.11 -4.02
CA SER A 167 -2.75 5.17 -2.67
C SER A 167 -3.02 3.79 -2.06
N LEU A 168 -3.54 2.83 -2.83
CA LEU A 168 -3.90 1.51 -2.33
C LEU A 168 -2.68 0.63 -2.09
N GLU A 169 -1.67 0.70 -2.96
CA GLU A 169 -0.41 -0.04 -2.83
C GLU A 169 0.42 0.48 -1.64
N ASP A 170 0.46 1.80 -1.41
CA ASP A 170 1.12 2.39 -0.25
C ASP A 170 0.49 1.94 1.08
N ASN A 171 -0.85 1.74 1.10
CA ASN A 171 -1.56 1.23 2.26
C ASN A 171 -1.47 -0.31 2.42
N ASN A 172 -1.00 -1.03 1.40
CA ASN A 172 -0.88 -2.50 1.41
C ASN A 172 0.57 -2.99 1.63
N ALA A 173 1.54 -2.07 1.75
CA ALA A 173 2.93 -2.39 2.06
C ALA A 173 3.08 -2.72 3.56
N ASP A 174 2.69 -3.94 3.96
CA ASP A 174 2.97 -4.56 5.26
C ASP A 174 4.11 -5.61 5.16
#